data_AF-A6LMZ1-F1
#
_entry.id   AF-A6LMZ1-F1
#
_cell.length_a   1.000
_cell.length_b   1.000
_cell.length_c   1.000
_cell.angle_alpha   90.00
_cell.angle_beta   90.00
_cell.angle_gamma   90.00
#
_symmetry.space_group_name_H-M   'P 1'
#
loop_
_entity.id
_entity.type
_entity.pdbx_description
1 polymer ?
#
loop_
_entity_poly.entity_id
_entity_poly.type
_entity_poly.pdbx_seq_one_letter_code
_entity_poly.pdbx_strand_id
1 'polypeptide(L)'
;MWIIVIWLIWWVFAFVKPMWVKAPVPAVAMSIAPFIFYNDKYYNTYKSIYGETRLRNHENQHIKQQRILSPAGMLILYLMFYFVLFVIFWVRYIDSFKAHKLAYWYNPFEINARNHE
;
A
#
# COMPACT_ATOMS: atom_id res chain seq x y z
N MET A 1 -3.21 -22.10 5.74
CA MET A 1 -2.11 -21.60 6.60
C MET A 1 -0.79 -21.46 5.83
N TRP A 2 -0.30 -22.52 5.17
CA TRP A 2 0.97 -22.49 4.40
C TRP A 2 1.06 -21.41 3.33
N ILE A 3 -0.04 -21.10 2.64
CA ILE A 3 -0.10 -20.04 1.62
C ILE A 3 0.27 -18.67 2.21
N ILE A 4 -0.19 -18.36 3.42
CA ILE A 4 0.12 -17.09 4.09
C ILE A 4 1.60 -17.04 4.47
N VAL A 5 2.16 -18.16 4.92
CA VAL A 5 3.59 -18.27 5.28
C VAL A 5 4.47 -18.11 4.04
N ILE A 6 4.17 -18.81 2.95
CA ILE A 6 4.89 -18.71 1.67
C ILE A 6 4.81 -17.28 1.14
N TRP A 7 3.64 -16.65 1.25
CA TRP A 7 3.42 -15.28 0.85
C TRP A 7 4.25 -14.29 1.68
N LEU A 8 4.29 -14.43 3.01
CA LEU A 8 5.14 -13.60 3.88
C LEU A 8 6.63 -13.78 3.59
N ILE A 9 7.07 -15.02 3.39
CA ILE A 9 8.46 -15.34 3.03
C ILE A 9 8.82 -14.67 1.70
N TRP A 10 7.96 -14.79 0.70
CA TRP A 10 8.14 -14.14 -0.60
C TRP A 10 8.33 -12.62 -0.47
N TRP A 11 7.61 -11.97 0.45
CA TRP A 11 7.80 -10.54 0.73
C TRP A 11 9.15 -10.21 1.33
N VAL A 12 9.60 -10.98 2.31
CA VAL A 12 10.94 -10.81 2.89
C VAL A 12 11.99 -10.92 1.79
N PHE A 13 11.84 -11.90 0.89
CA PHE A 13 12.72 -12.04 -0.27
C PHE A 13 12.61 -10.89 -1.27
N ALA A 14 11.41 -10.33 -1.50
CA ALA A 14 11.23 -9.23 -2.44
C ALA A 14 12.03 -7.97 -2.08
N PHE A 15 12.36 -7.75 -0.80
CA PHE A 15 13.21 -6.63 -0.34
C PHE A 15 14.71 -6.87 -0.54
N VAL A 16 15.15 -8.11 -0.75
CA VAL A 16 16.56 -8.45 -1.03
C VAL A 16 17.00 -7.82 -2.34
N LYS A 17 18.29 -7.49 -2.49
CA LYS A 17 18.83 -6.92 -3.73
C LYS A 17 18.47 -7.82 -4.94
N PRO A 18 18.10 -7.22 -6.10
CA PRO A 18 17.69 -8.01 -7.25
C PRO A 18 18.82 -8.94 -7.74
N MET A 19 18.49 -10.19 -7.98
CA MET A 19 19.44 -11.20 -8.46
C MET A 19 19.18 -11.52 -9.93
N TRP A 20 20.23 -11.47 -10.73
CA TRP A 20 20.17 -11.82 -12.15
C TRP A 20 20.34 -13.32 -12.30
N VAL A 21 19.32 -13.99 -12.82
CA VAL A 21 19.29 -15.44 -12.98
C VAL A 21 19.13 -15.78 -14.45
N LYS A 22 20.02 -16.63 -14.97
CA LYS A 22 19.91 -17.14 -16.32
C LYS A 22 18.79 -18.18 -16.38
N ALA A 23 17.79 -17.96 -17.22
CA ALA A 23 16.67 -18.88 -17.41
C ALA A 23 16.16 -18.83 -18.86
N PRO A 24 15.57 -19.92 -19.38
CA PRO A 24 14.96 -19.93 -20.71
C PRO A 24 13.64 -19.14 -20.69
N VAL A 25 13.74 -17.82 -20.70
CA VAL A 25 12.57 -16.93 -20.85
C VAL A 25 12.37 -16.54 -22.31
N PRO A 26 11.11 -16.40 -22.76
CA PRO A 26 10.79 -16.00 -24.14
C PRO A 26 11.03 -14.51 -24.43
N ALA A 27 11.37 -13.72 -23.40
CA ALA A 27 11.67 -12.29 -23.49
C ALA A 27 13.18 -12.01 -23.29
N VAL A 28 13.61 -10.75 -23.47
CA VAL A 28 14.98 -10.31 -23.16
C VAL A 28 15.28 -10.50 -21.67
N ALA A 29 14.36 -10.04 -20.83
CA ALA A 29 14.37 -10.23 -19.39
C ALA A 29 12.94 -10.28 -18.85
N MET A 30 12.76 -10.92 -17.70
CA MET A 30 11.50 -10.97 -16.95
C MET A 30 11.79 -10.73 -15.48
N SER A 31 11.16 -9.70 -14.91
CA SER A 31 11.33 -9.31 -13.51
C SER A 31 10.23 -9.88 -12.61
N ILE A 32 10.63 -10.65 -11.61
CA ILE A 32 9.78 -11.19 -10.55
C ILE A 32 10.54 -11.06 -9.23
N ALA A 33 10.24 -10.03 -8.42
CA ALA A 33 11.05 -9.69 -7.26
C ALA A 33 11.28 -10.87 -6.29
N PRO A 34 12.54 -11.13 -5.86
CA PRO A 34 13.77 -10.38 -6.15
C PRO A 34 14.53 -10.82 -7.42
N PHE A 35 14.00 -11.72 -8.22
CA PHE A 35 14.69 -12.31 -9.36
C PHE A 35 14.45 -11.54 -10.65
N ILE A 36 15.51 -11.39 -11.44
CA ILE A 36 15.46 -10.90 -12.82
C ILE A 36 15.96 -12.05 -13.69
N PHE A 37 15.04 -12.68 -14.40
CA PHE A 37 15.34 -13.79 -15.29
C PHE A 37 15.74 -13.25 -16.65
N TYR A 38 16.82 -13.75 -17.23
CA TYR A 38 17.25 -13.33 -18.57
C TYR A 38 17.71 -14.52 -19.42
N ASN A 39 17.57 -14.35 -20.73
CA ASN A 39 18.00 -15.32 -21.72
C ASN A 39 19.22 -14.77 -22.47
N ASP A 40 20.36 -15.46 -22.36
CA ASP A 40 21.64 -15.04 -22.96
C ASP A 40 21.54 -14.64 -24.43
N LYS A 41 20.74 -15.38 -25.22
CA LYS A 41 20.61 -15.13 -26.65
C LYS A 41 20.06 -13.72 -26.91
N TYR A 42 19.01 -13.34 -26.20
CA TYR A 42 18.37 -12.04 -26.36
C TYR A 42 19.08 -10.94 -25.56
N TYR A 43 19.62 -11.27 -24.39
CA TYR A 43 20.35 -10.36 -23.51
C TYR A 43 21.58 -9.80 -24.21
N ASN A 44 22.40 -10.65 -24.84
CA ASN A 44 23.62 -10.22 -25.51
C ASN A 44 23.32 -9.35 -26.74
N THR A 45 22.30 -9.70 -27.53
CA THR A 45 21.86 -8.87 -28.65
C THR A 45 21.38 -7.50 -28.18
N TYR A 46 20.53 -7.45 -27.13
CA TYR A 46 20.03 -6.18 -26.60
C TYR A 46 21.16 -5.33 -26.01
N LYS A 47 22.06 -5.96 -25.23
CA LYS A 47 23.24 -5.31 -24.64
C LYS A 47 24.12 -4.66 -25.71
N SER A 48 24.29 -5.32 -26.85
CA SER A 48 25.07 -4.77 -27.97
C SER A 48 24.41 -3.56 -28.64
N ILE A 49 23.08 -3.52 -28.73
CA ILE A 49 22.35 -2.48 -29.48
C ILE A 49 22.06 -1.26 -28.61
N TYR A 50 21.61 -1.47 -27.38
CA TYR A 50 21.05 -0.42 -26.51
C TYR A 50 21.87 -0.16 -25.25
N GLY A 51 22.90 -0.98 -24.99
CA GLY A 51 23.72 -0.91 -23.78
C GLY A 51 23.09 -1.60 -22.57
N GLU A 52 23.95 -2.09 -21.68
CA GLU A 52 23.57 -2.84 -20.47
C GLU A 52 22.80 -2.01 -19.44
N THR A 53 23.14 -0.72 -19.33
CA THR A 53 22.56 0.19 -18.33
C THR A 53 21.06 0.39 -18.52
N ARG A 54 20.60 0.45 -19.78
CA ARG A 54 19.19 0.68 -20.10
C ARG A 54 18.30 -0.48 -19.66
N LEU A 55 18.73 -1.71 -19.96
CA LEU A 55 18.01 -2.92 -19.56
C LEU A 55 17.98 -3.05 -18.04
N ARG A 56 19.13 -2.85 -17.37
CA ARG A 56 19.21 -2.89 -15.91
C ARG A 56 18.29 -1.88 -15.25
N ASN A 57 18.25 -0.64 -15.75
CA ASN A 57 17.40 0.40 -15.19
C ASN A 57 15.91 0.09 -15.39
N HIS A 58 15.53 -0.42 -16.56
CA HIS A 58 14.17 -0.85 -16.85
C HIS A 58 13.71 -1.99 -15.92
N GLU A 59 14.47 -3.06 -15.80
CA GLU A 59 14.12 -4.19 -14.92
C GLU A 59 14.09 -3.77 -13.45
N ASN A 60 15.01 -2.91 -13.00
CA ASN A 60 15.00 -2.37 -11.65
C ASN A 60 13.74 -1.52 -11.36
N GLN A 61 13.19 -0.80 -12.35
CA GLN A 61 11.94 -0.07 -12.19
C GLN A 61 10.76 -1.03 -11.97
N HIS A 62 10.69 -2.14 -12.70
CA HIS A 62 9.67 -3.18 -12.49
C HIS A 62 9.75 -3.78 -11.08
N ILE A 63 10.96 -4.11 -10.61
CA ILE A 63 11.16 -4.59 -9.24
C ILE A 63 10.72 -3.54 -8.21
N LYS A 64 11.02 -2.25 -8.44
CA LYS A 64 10.59 -1.16 -7.57
C LYS A 64 9.06 -1.04 -7.54
N GLN A 65 8.39 -1.16 -8.68
CA GLN A 65 6.92 -1.14 -8.76
C GLN A 65 6.30 -2.31 -8.00
N GLN A 66 6.83 -3.53 -8.16
CA GLN A 66 6.36 -4.72 -7.43
C GLN A 66 6.52 -4.58 -5.91
N ARG A 67 7.57 -3.88 -5.44
CA ARG A 67 7.77 -3.58 -4.02
C ARG A 67 6.80 -2.53 -3.48
N ILE A 68 6.50 -1.48 -4.25
CA ILE A 68 5.57 -0.42 -3.84
C ILE A 68 4.14 -0.98 -3.77
N LEU A 69 3.76 -1.76 -4.77
CA LEU A 69 2.48 -2.49 -4.80
C LEU A 69 2.46 -3.69 -3.83
N SER A 70 3.42 -3.76 -2.91
CA SER A 70 3.40 -4.78 -1.89
C SER A 70 2.14 -4.68 -1.04
N PRO A 71 1.59 -5.80 -0.60
CA PRO A 71 0.59 -5.91 0.44
C PRO A 71 0.97 -5.17 1.72
N ALA A 72 2.27 -5.02 2.03
CA ALA A 72 2.70 -4.15 3.12
C ALA A 72 2.40 -2.67 2.81
N GLY A 73 2.71 -2.19 1.60
CA GLY A 73 2.30 -0.86 1.12
C GLY A 73 0.78 -0.68 1.11
N MET A 74 0.05 -1.67 0.61
CA MET A 74 -1.42 -1.68 0.62
C MET A 74 -1.99 -1.71 2.04
N LEU A 75 -1.39 -2.46 2.97
CA LEU A 75 -1.79 -2.52 4.37
C LEU A 75 -1.58 -1.15 5.04
N ILE A 76 -0.45 -0.50 4.78
CA ILE A 76 -0.18 0.86 5.29
C ILE A 76 -1.23 1.83 4.74
N LEU A 77 -1.49 1.81 3.42
CA LEU A 77 -2.53 2.64 2.81
C LEU A 77 -3.92 2.38 3.41
N TYR A 78 -4.24 1.10 3.66
CA TYR A 78 -5.48 0.69 4.29
C TYR A 78 -5.58 1.20 5.74
N LEU A 79 -4.53 1.05 6.55
CA LEU A 79 -4.47 1.58 7.92
C LEU A 79 -4.59 3.11 7.94
N MET A 80 -3.94 3.81 7.01
CA MET A 80 -4.06 5.26 6.88
C MET A 80 -5.50 5.68 6.54
N PHE A 81 -6.16 4.96 5.64
CA PHE A 81 -7.56 5.21 5.29
C PHE A 81 -8.48 5.05 6.51
N TYR A 82 -8.33 3.96 7.27
CA TYR A 82 -9.12 3.73 8.48
C TYR A 82 -8.84 4.75 9.58
N PHE A 83 -7.60 5.20 9.70
CA PHE A 83 -7.24 6.26 10.64
C PHE A 83 -7.96 7.57 10.31
N VAL A 84 -8.02 7.96 9.03
CA VAL A 84 -8.77 9.16 8.60
C VAL A 84 -10.26 9.02 8.90
N LEU A 85 -10.87 7.87 8.61
CA LEU A 85 -12.27 7.61 8.94
C LEU A 85 -12.53 7.66 10.44
N PHE A 86 -11.63 7.10 11.24
CA PHE A 86 -11.70 7.14 12.70
C PHE A 86 -11.68 8.58 13.22
N VAL A 87 -10.79 9.42 12.70
CA VAL A 87 -10.72 10.85 13.07
C VAL A 87 -12.02 11.58 12.73
N ILE A 88 -12.55 11.38 11.51
CA ILE A 88 -13.82 11.99 11.08
C ILE A 88 -14.98 11.55 11.99
N PHE A 89 -15.06 10.26 12.30
CA PHE A 89 -16.06 9.71 13.20
C PHE A 89 -15.96 10.33 14.59
N TRP A 90 -14.75 10.44 15.14
CA TRP A 90 -14.52 11.03 16.46
C TRP A 90 -14.94 12.50 16.51
N VAL A 91 -14.54 13.31 15.52
CA VAL A 91 -14.94 14.73 15.45
C VAL A 91 -16.47 14.86 15.44
N ARG A 92 -17.15 14.09 14.58
CA ARG A 92 -18.62 14.08 14.53
C ARG A 92 -19.25 13.64 15.85
N TYR A 93 -18.68 12.63 16.51
CA TYR A 93 -19.14 12.15 17.80
C TYR A 93 -19.04 13.24 18.90
N ILE A 94 -17.93 13.99 18.95
CA ILE A 94 -17.77 15.12 19.89
C ILE A 94 -18.81 16.20 19.64
N ASP A 95 -19.03 16.57 18.38
CA ASP A 95 -19.98 17.62 18.03
C ASP A 95 -21.42 17.22 18.38
N SER A 96 -21.81 15.97 18.10
CA SER A 96 -23.10 15.43 18.55
C SER A 96 -23.22 15.40 20.07
N PHE A 97 -22.17 15.03 20.80
CA PHE A 97 -22.19 15.01 22.27
C PHE A 97 -22.32 16.42 22.87
N LYS A 98 -21.66 17.43 22.28
CA LYS A 98 -21.82 18.84 22.68
C LYS A 98 -23.22 19.36 22.40
N ALA A 99 -23.77 19.05 21.22
CA ALA A 99 -25.14 19.43 20.86
C ALA A 99 -26.18 18.79 21.80
N HIS A 100 -25.99 17.51 22.15
CA HIS A 100 -26.87 16.80 23.08
C HIS A 100 -26.82 17.41 24.49
N LYS A 101 -25.62 17.75 24.99
CA LYS A 101 -25.48 18.48 26.26
C LYS A 101 -26.18 19.84 26.22
N LEU A 102 -26.00 20.64 25.15
CA LEU A 102 -26.68 21.93 25.01
C LEU A 102 -28.21 21.79 25.03
N ALA A 103 -28.75 20.77 24.37
CA ALA A 103 -30.19 20.49 24.38
C ALA A 103 -30.72 20.16 25.78
N TYR A 104 -29.97 19.40 26.59
CA TYR A 104 -30.35 19.11 27.98
C TYR A 104 -30.29 20.33 28.91
N TRP A 105 -29.42 21.31 28.64
CA TRP A 105 -29.34 22.54 29.44
C TRP A 105 -30.42 23.55 29.07
N TYR A 106 -30.89 23.60 27.81
CA TYR A 106 -31.97 24.49 27.38
C TYR A 106 -33.38 24.00 27.77
N ASN A 107 -33.61 22.68 27.78
CA ASN A 107 -34.91 22.10 28.11
C ASN A 107 -35.48 22.48 29.51
N PRO A 108 -34.72 22.50 30.61
CA PRO A 108 -35.27 22.88 31.92
C PRO A 108 -35.62 24.37 32.03
N PHE A 109 -35.02 25.25 31.22
CA PHE A 109 -35.37 26.67 31.21
C PHE A 109 -36.69 26.93 30.46
N GLU A 110 -36.94 26.25 29.34
CA GLU A 110 -38.24 26.33 28.65
C GLU A 110 -39.38 25.71 29.45
N ILE A 111 -39.11 24.63 30.20
CA ILE A 111 -40.11 23.96 31.05
C ILE A 111 -40.45 24.83 32.28
N ASN A 112 -39.46 25.47 32.91
CA ASN A 112 -39.72 26.40 34.02
C ASN A 112 -40.40 27.69 33.57
N ALA A 113 -40.07 28.23 32.38
CA ALA A 113 -40.73 29.42 31.85
C ALA A 113 -42.22 29.19 31.55
N ARG A 114 -42.59 27.99 31.07
CA ARG A 114 -43.99 27.63 30.78
C ARG A 114 -44.85 27.33 32.02
N ASN A 115 -44.24 27.04 33.16
CA ASN A 115 -44.95 26.74 34.41
C ASN A 115 -45.18 27.98 35.29
N HIS A 116 -44.71 29.16 34.85
CA HIS A 116 -44.85 30.43 35.56
C HIS A 116 -45.73 31.47 34.82
N GLU A 117 -46.48 31.04 33.80
CA GLU A 117 -47.61 31.77 33.21
C GLU A 117 -48.93 31.24 33.78
#